data_AF-A0A9E3I620-F1
#
_entry.id   AF-A0A9E3I620-F1
#
_cell.length_a   1.000
_cell.length_b   1.000
_cell.length_c   1.000
_cell.angle_alpha   90.00
_cell.angle_beta   90.00
_cell.angle_gamma   90.00
#
_symmetry.space_group_name_H-M   'P 1'
#
loop_
_entity.id
_entity.type
_entity.pdbx_description
1 polymer ?
#
loop_
_entity_poly.entity_id
_entity_poly.type
_entity_poly.pdbx_seq_one_letter_code
_entity_poly.pdbx_strand_id
1 'polypeptide(L)'
;MFEILRYFEQIAVRFSPVILISSGLAAVIIGLFLWLGGLGFRRALVIVLGAVTGGICGFFIVGRNIMATAVLAVVAAVIATIGEKIFITILAASLAVVLAFFAFTALSPEVINAIEGVPINAPKITGQSATISARETPKVLEAFVGDFISRAKQAAINMPIYGWAVMGVLAALMLAAGCYQQRVTFALCCSVLGTTLIFAGMILLLLYKDSRPVTIIDRNSSFYVAIIGVMLAFGTIEQLLLCPGLEKTWMRRKGRRNDVQESGKKRWRT
;
A
#
# COMPACT_ATOMS: atom_id res chain seq x y z
N MET A 1 -2.49 5.22 -18.39
CA MET A 1 -2.27 4.24 -17.28
C MET A 1 -2.77 2.84 -17.58
N PHE A 2 -3.93 2.68 -18.24
CA PHE A 2 -4.47 1.35 -18.60
C PHE A 2 -3.54 0.51 -19.48
N GLU A 3 -2.69 1.13 -20.29
CA GLU A 3 -1.69 0.41 -21.10
C GLU A 3 -0.71 -0.42 -20.25
N ILE A 4 -0.30 0.08 -19.08
CA ILE A 4 0.58 -0.67 -18.16
C ILE A 4 -0.15 -1.90 -17.63
N LEU A 5 -1.45 -1.76 -17.31
CA LEU A 5 -2.27 -2.88 -16.87
C LEU A 5 -2.52 -3.89 -18.00
N ARG A 6 -2.71 -3.44 -19.25
CA ARG A 6 -2.82 -4.33 -20.42
C ARG A 6 -1.49 -5.05 -20.71
N TYR A 7 -0.37 -4.36 -20.54
CA TYR A 7 0.95 -4.97 -20.67
C TYR A 7 1.20 -5.99 -19.56
N PHE A 8 0.81 -5.67 -18.32
CA PHE A 8 0.83 -6.61 -17.21
C PHE A 8 -0.07 -7.83 -17.49
N GLU A 9 -1.29 -7.63 -18.00
CA GLU A 9 -2.19 -8.70 -18.42
C GLU A 9 -1.52 -9.61 -19.46
N GLN A 10 -0.86 -9.06 -20.49
CA GLN A 10 -0.12 -9.84 -21.49
C GLN A 10 1.06 -10.63 -20.92
N ILE A 11 1.78 -10.08 -19.94
CA ILE A 11 2.87 -10.80 -19.25
C ILE A 11 2.28 -11.86 -18.32
N ALA A 12 1.20 -11.54 -17.61
CA ALA A 12 0.63 -12.38 -16.58
C ALA A 12 0.14 -13.73 -17.11
N VAL A 13 -0.41 -13.75 -18.33
CA VAL A 13 -0.79 -15.00 -19.02
C VAL A 13 0.40 -15.94 -19.25
N ARG A 14 1.64 -15.43 -19.27
CA ARG A 14 2.86 -16.25 -19.49
C ARG A 14 3.44 -16.86 -18.22
N PHE A 15 2.98 -16.45 -17.04
CA PHE A 15 3.46 -17.01 -15.79
C PHE A 15 2.84 -18.40 -15.54
N SER A 16 3.53 -19.21 -14.74
CA SER A 16 2.99 -20.50 -14.30
C SER A 16 1.65 -20.31 -13.58
N PRO A 17 0.60 -21.08 -13.95
CA PRO A 17 -0.70 -21.08 -13.28
C PRO A 17 -0.62 -21.13 -11.76
N VAL A 18 0.30 -21.94 -11.24
CA VAL A 18 0.49 -22.14 -9.79
C VAL A 18 0.88 -20.84 -9.11
N ILE A 19 1.70 -20.00 -9.75
CA ILE A 19 2.14 -18.72 -9.20
C ILE A 19 0.97 -17.73 -9.19
N LEU A 20 0.16 -17.67 -10.25
CA LEU A 20 -1.00 -16.78 -10.32
C LEU A 20 -2.05 -17.16 -9.28
N ILE A 21 -2.38 -18.45 -9.17
CA ILE A 21 -3.38 -18.93 -8.21
C ILE A 21 -2.90 -18.67 -6.79
N SER A 22 -1.66 -19.06 -6.47
CA SER A 22 -1.13 -18.92 -5.11
C SER A 22 -1.00 -17.45 -4.70
N SER A 23 -0.44 -16.59 -5.56
CA SER A 23 -0.30 -15.15 -5.27
C SER A 23 -1.65 -14.44 -5.24
N GLY A 24 -2.56 -14.75 -6.17
CA GLY A 24 -3.90 -14.19 -6.21
C GLY A 24 -4.71 -14.55 -4.97
N LEU A 25 -4.70 -15.82 -4.58
CA LEU A 25 -5.38 -16.29 -3.37
C LEU A 25 -4.78 -15.67 -2.10
N ALA A 26 -3.45 -15.63 -2.00
CA ALA A 26 -2.77 -15.01 -0.87
C ALA A 26 -3.12 -13.52 -0.76
N ALA A 27 -3.13 -12.79 -1.89
CA ALA A 27 -3.51 -11.38 -1.93
C ALA A 27 -4.95 -11.15 -1.48
N VAL A 28 -5.92 -11.97 -1.93
CA VAL A 28 -7.32 -11.87 -1.48
C VAL A 28 -7.43 -12.13 0.02
N ILE A 29 -6.79 -13.18 0.54
CA ILE A 29 -6.86 -13.54 1.96
C ILE A 29 -6.25 -12.42 2.82
N ILE A 30 -5.04 -11.96 2.50
CA ILE A 30 -4.38 -10.87 3.22
C ILE A 30 -5.21 -9.58 3.11
N GLY A 31 -5.74 -9.31 1.92
CA GLY A 31 -6.61 -8.17 1.66
C GLY A 31 -7.86 -8.18 2.53
N LEU A 32 -8.52 -9.33 2.66
CA LEU A 32 -9.68 -9.51 3.55
C LEU A 32 -9.33 -9.30 5.02
N PHE A 33 -8.19 -9.82 5.49
CA PHE A 33 -7.72 -9.59 6.86
C PHE A 33 -7.43 -8.11 7.14
N LEU A 34 -6.81 -7.42 6.18
CA LEU A 34 -6.54 -5.98 6.28
C LEU A 34 -7.83 -5.16 6.21
N TRP A 35 -8.77 -5.56 5.35
CA TRP A 35 -10.03 -4.87 5.11
C TRP A 35 -11.01 -5.01 6.28
N LEU A 36 -11.11 -6.19 6.91
CA LEU A 36 -11.98 -6.39 8.09
C LEU A 36 -11.29 -6.01 9.41
N GLY A 37 -10.03 -6.38 9.56
CA GLY A 37 -9.35 -6.44 10.86
C GLY A 37 -8.26 -5.39 11.08
N GLY A 38 -8.06 -4.45 10.15
CA GLY A 38 -6.93 -3.52 10.17
C GLY A 38 -6.67 -2.89 11.54
N LEU A 39 -7.70 -2.29 12.14
CA LEU A 39 -7.61 -1.63 13.46
C LEU A 39 -7.29 -2.60 14.61
N GLY A 40 -7.81 -3.82 14.59
CA GLY A 40 -7.56 -4.83 15.62
C GLY A 40 -6.16 -5.45 15.54
N PHE A 41 -5.65 -5.62 14.33
CA PHE A 41 -4.33 -6.21 14.07
C PHE A 41 -3.22 -5.16 13.89
N ARG A 42 -3.49 -3.88 14.16
CA ARG A 42 -2.54 -2.77 13.93
C ARG A 42 -1.13 -3.06 14.43
N ARG A 43 -0.96 -3.60 15.65
CA ARG A 43 0.36 -3.96 16.19
C ARG A 43 1.02 -5.09 15.41
N ALA A 44 0.27 -6.14 15.08
CA ALA A 44 0.78 -7.26 14.29
C ALA A 44 1.21 -6.79 12.90
N LEU A 45 0.42 -5.92 12.26
CA LEU A 45 0.75 -5.34 10.96
C LEU A 45 2.02 -4.50 11.00
N VAL A 46 2.18 -3.65 12.02
CA VAL A 46 3.40 -2.85 12.18
C VAL A 46 4.64 -3.72 12.43
N ILE A 47 4.50 -4.79 13.21
CA ILE A 47 5.58 -5.78 13.42
C ILE A 47 5.96 -6.46 12.11
N VAL A 48 4.97 -7.00 11.39
CA VAL A 48 5.19 -7.71 10.13
C VAL A 48 5.78 -6.78 9.09
N LEU A 49 5.25 -5.56 8.93
CA LEU A 49 5.78 -4.63 7.94
C LEU A 49 7.19 -4.15 8.32
N GLY A 50 7.44 -3.90 9.61
CA GLY A 50 8.78 -3.57 10.12
C GLY A 50 9.79 -4.70 9.85
N ALA A 51 9.39 -5.95 10.09
CA ALA A 51 10.22 -7.13 9.82
C ALA A 51 10.50 -7.30 8.33
N VAL A 52 9.48 -7.19 7.48
CA VAL A 52 9.62 -7.31 6.01
C VAL A 52 10.50 -6.20 5.47
N THR A 53 10.24 -4.95 5.85
CA THR A 53 11.02 -3.78 5.39
C THR A 53 12.47 -3.87 5.86
N GLY A 54 12.68 -4.20 7.14
CA GLY A 54 14.03 -4.39 7.70
C GLY A 54 14.77 -5.57 7.06
N GLY A 55 14.07 -6.66 6.74
CA GLY A 55 14.62 -7.80 6.03
C GLY A 55 15.05 -7.44 4.60
N ILE A 56 14.22 -6.69 3.87
CA ILE A 56 14.56 -6.22 2.52
C ILE A 56 15.77 -5.28 2.58
N CYS A 57 15.74 -4.26 3.44
CA CYS A 57 16.87 -3.33 3.59
C CYS A 57 18.15 -4.04 4.04
N GLY A 58 18.05 -4.99 4.99
CA GLY A 58 19.18 -5.78 5.46
C GLY A 58 19.78 -6.67 4.39
N PHE A 59 18.94 -7.28 3.56
CA PHE A 59 19.37 -8.08 2.42
C PHE A 59 20.15 -7.23 1.39
N PHE A 60 19.71 -6.00 1.13
CA PHE A 60 20.42 -5.10 0.21
C PHE A 60 21.73 -4.56 0.77
N ILE A 61 21.77 -4.21 2.06
CA ILE A 61 22.97 -3.60 2.68
C ILE A 61 24.04 -4.66 2.98
N VAL A 62 23.64 -5.80 3.55
CA VAL A 62 24.58 -6.82 4.04
C VAL A 62 24.78 -7.96 3.02
N GLY A 63 23.98 -7.99 1.95
CA GLY A 63 24.03 -9.01 0.93
C GLY A 63 23.45 -10.35 1.39
N ARG A 64 24.01 -11.46 0.88
CA ARG A 64 23.46 -12.82 1.05
C ARG A 64 23.64 -13.43 2.45
N ASN A 65 24.04 -12.64 3.44
CA ASN A 65 24.20 -13.12 4.82
C ASN A 65 22.85 -13.15 5.55
N ILE A 66 22.28 -14.35 5.63
CA ILE A 66 20.94 -14.61 6.19
C ILE A 66 20.86 -14.20 7.66
N MET A 67 21.91 -14.47 8.45
CA MET A 67 21.93 -14.17 9.89
C MET A 67 21.88 -12.67 10.15
N ALA A 68 22.68 -11.88 9.41
CA ALA A 68 22.66 -10.44 9.53
C ALA A 68 21.31 -9.84 9.08
N THR A 69 20.73 -10.39 8.01
CA THR A 69 19.39 -9.99 7.52
C THR A 69 18.31 -10.27 8.55
N ALA A 70 18.34 -11.43 9.19
CA ALA A 70 17.38 -11.81 10.23
C ALA A 70 17.48 -10.90 11.45
N VAL A 71 18.69 -10.59 11.90
CA VAL A 71 18.91 -9.64 13.01
C VAL A 71 18.37 -8.25 12.65
N LEU A 72 18.63 -7.76 11.43
CA LEU A 72 18.13 -6.46 10.99
C LEU A 72 16.60 -6.41 10.91
N ALA A 73 15.96 -7.50 10.45
CA ALA A 73 14.50 -7.63 10.44
C ALA A 73 13.91 -7.56 11.85
N VAL A 74 14.51 -8.25 12.83
CA VAL A 74 14.05 -8.21 14.24
C VAL A 74 14.22 -6.82 14.83
N VAL A 75 15.38 -6.18 14.63
CA VAL A 75 15.64 -4.82 15.12
C VAL A 75 14.66 -3.82 14.51
N ALA A 76 14.43 -3.88 13.19
CA ALA A 76 13.48 -3.02 12.51
C ALA A 76 12.03 -3.26 13.01
N ALA A 77 11.64 -4.50 13.27
CA ALA A 77 10.34 -4.81 13.85
C ALA A 77 10.17 -4.19 15.25
N VAL A 78 11.20 -4.26 16.10
CA VAL A 78 11.17 -3.64 17.43
C VAL A 78 11.09 -2.11 17.31
N ILE A 79 11.89 -1.49 16.45
CA ILE A 79 11.84 -0.04 16.21
C ILE A 79 10.45 0.36 15.69
N ALA A 80 9.87 -0.40 14.76
CA ALA A 80 8.54 -0.15 14.23
C ALA A 80 7.47 -0.22 15.32
N THR A 81 7.58 -1.15 16.28
CA THR A 81 6.62 -1.24 17.40
C THR A 81 6.67 -0.01 18.31
N ILE A 82 7.85 0.54 18.55
CA ILE A 82 8.02 1.76 19.36
C ILE A 82 7.52 2.98 18.55
N GLY A 83 7.78 2.97 17.24
CA GLY A 83 7.39 4.00 16.28
C GLY A 83 5.97 3.88 15.74
N GLU A 84 5.08 3.10 16.35
CA GLU A 84 3.73 2.80 15.82
C GLU A 84 2.96 4.06 15.37
N LYS A 85 3.11 5.16 16.11
CA LYS A 85 2.49 6.45 15.74
C LYS A 85 3.11 7.08 14.51
N ILE A 86 4.45 7.10 14.45
CA ILE A 86 5.22 7.69 13.36
C ILE A 86 4.93 6.92 12.07
N PHE A 87 4.93 5.59 12.17
CA PHE A 87 4.66 4.69 11.06
C PHE A 87 3.29 4.97 10.42
N ILE A 88 2.25 5.21 11.23
CA ILE A 88 0.91 5.51 10.71
C ILE A 88 0.85 6.89 10.08
N THR A 89 1.53 7.87 10.66
CA THR A 89 1.63 9.19 10.04
C THR A 89 2.29 9.09 8.67
N ILE A 90 3.36 8.30 8.54
CA ILE A 90 4.06 8.08 7.27
C ILE A 90 3.15 7.37 6.27
N LEU A 91 2.47 6.32 6.70
CA LEU A 91 1.58 5.52 5.85
C LEU A 91 0.34 6.32 5.41
N ALA A 92 -0.18 7.19 6.27
CA ALA A 92 -1.21 8.16 5.93
C ALA A 92 -0.71 9.20 4.92
N ALA A 93 0.49 9.75 5.14
CA ALA A 93 1.10 10.72 4.24
C ALA A 93 1.33 10.12 2.85
N SER A 94 1.87 8.90 2.79
CA SER A 94 2.12 8.22 1.52
C SER A 94 0.82 7.90 0.79
N LEU A 95 -0.20 7.42 1.49
CA LEU A 95 -1.52 7.19 0.91
C LEU A 95 -2.13 8.49 0.37
N ALA A 96 -2.04 9.59 1.13
CA ALA A 96 -2.55 10.89 0.72
C ALA A 96 -1.85 11.41 -0.54
N VAL A 97 -0.53 11.27 -0.62
CA VAL A 97 0.24 11.62 -1.82
C VAL A 97 -0.17 10.76 -3.01
N VAL A 98 -0.32 9.44 -2.82
CA VAL A 98 -0.73 8.53 -3.91
C VAL A 98 -2.15 8.86 -4.39
N LEU A 99 -3.11 9.04 -3.48
CA LEU A 99 -4.48 9.39 -3.82
C LEU A 99 -4.58 10.76 -4.50
N ALA A 100 -3.85 11.76 -4.00
CA ALA A 100 -3.80 13.07 -4.62
C ALA A 100 -3.20 12.99 -6.03
N PHE A 101 -2.17 12.16 -6.23
CA PHE A 101 -1.55 11.95 -7.54
C PHE A 101 -2.55 11.35 -8.51
N PHE A 102 -3.26 10.28 -8.10
CA PHE A 102 -4.30 9.67 -8.92
C PHE A 102 -5.43 10.66 -9.23
N ALA A 103 -5.93 11.39 -8.24
CA ALA A 103 -6.99 12.39 -8.44
C ALA A 103 -6.54 13.49 -9.41
N PHE A 104 -5.31 13.99 -9.28
CA PHE A 104 -4.74 14.98 -10.17
C PHE A 104 -4.60 14.47 -11.61
N THR A 105 -4.09 13.24 -11.79
CA THR A 105 -4.01 12.62 -13.12
C THR A 105 -5.38 12.38 -13.74
N ALA A 106 -6.42 12.10 -12.94
CA ALA A 106 -7.78 11.94 -13.43
C ALA A 106 -8.43 13.26 -13.88
N LEU A 107 -8.06 14.37 -13.22
CA LEU A 107 -8.59 15.72 -13.52
C LEU A 107 -7.83 16.43 -14.66
N SER A 108 -6.58 16.06 -14.91
CA SER A 108 -5.68 16.75 -15.85
C SER A 108 -5.25 15.82 -17.00
N PRO A 109 -6.07 15.66 -18.06
CA PRO A 109 -5.78 14.76 -19.17
C PRO A 109 -4.48 15.12 -19.93
N GLU A 110 -4.04 16.37 -19.86
CA GLU A 110 -2.76 16.82 -20.45
C GLU A 110 -1.55 16.07 -19.92
N VAL A 111 -1.56 15.68 -18.64
CA VAL A 111 -0.46 14.92 -18.01
C VAL A 111 -0.44 13.48 -18.53
N ILE A 112 -1.61 12.91 -18.88
CA ILE A 112 -1.70 11.55 -19.43
C ILE A 112 -1.05 11.51 -20.82
N ASN A 113 -1.33 12.50 -21.66
CA ASN A 113 -0.77 12.60 -23.01
C ASN A 113 0.76 12.77 -22.99
N ALA A 114 1.30 13.47 -21.99
CA ALA A 114 2.75 13.62 -21.83
C ALA A 114 3.46 12.31 -21.43
N ILE A 115 2.75 11.34 -20.84
CA ILE A 115 3.29 10.04 -20.42
C ILE A 115 3.20 9.01 -21.55
N GLU A 116 2.23 9.13 -22.45
CA GLU A 116 2.00 8.23 -23.59
C GLU A 116 3.13 8.26 -24.63
N GLY A 117 3.90 9.35 -24.69
CA GLY A 117 5.06 9.52 -25.59
C GLY A 117 6.35 8.85 -25.12
N VAL A 118 6.41 8.26 -23.92
CA VAL A 118 7.64 7.62 -23.41
C VAL A 118 7.71 6.18 -23.94
N PRO A 119 8.64 5.87 -24.86
CA PRO A 119 8.76 4.53 -25.44
C PRO A 119 9.05 3.52 -24.35
N ILE A 120 8.28 2.43 -24.32
CA ILE A 120 8.47 1.32 -23.40
C ILE A 120 9.79 0.64 -23.77
N ASN A 121 10.85 0.88 -22.99
CA ASN A 121 12.11 0.10 -23.05
C ASN A 121 11.90 -1.29 -22.41
N ALA A 122 10.77 -1.93 -22.72
CA ALA A 122 10.56 -3.31 -22.34
C ALA A 122 11.61 -4.15 -23.08
N PRO A 123 12.31 -5.07 -22.40
CA PRO A 123 13.09 -6.06 -23.10
C PRO A 123 12.15 -6.75 -24.08
N LYS A 124 12.42 -6.63 -25.39
CA LYS A 124 11.74 -7.44 -26.39
C LYS A 124 12.05 -8.88 -26.03
N ILE A 125 11.11 -9.55 -25.35
CA ILE A 125 11.21 -10.99 -25.09
C ILE A 125 10.92 -11.68 -26.44
N THR A 126 11.94 -11.67 -27.31
CA THR A 126 12.00 -12.39 -28.57
C THR A 126 12.13 -13.88 -28.26
N GLY A 127 10.99 -14.50 -27.96
CA GLY A 127 10.87 -15.92 -27.66
C GLY A 127 9.42 -16.26 -27.38
N GLN A 128 8.69 -16.67 -28.42
CA GLN A 128 7.23 -16.68 -28.44
C GLN A 128 6.58 -17.89 -27.74
N SER A 129 7.35 -18.81 -27.15
CA SER A 129 6.80 -20.06 -26.57
C SER A 129 7.47 -20.57 -25.29
N ALA A 130 8.37 -19.82 -24.66
CA ALA A 130 8.97 -20.28 -23.40
C ALA A 130 8.10 -19.86 -22.22
N THR A 131 7.43 -20.82 -21.59
CA THR A 131 6.85 -20.66 -20.24
C THR A 131 7.94 -20.11 -19.33
N ILE A 132 7.71 -18.91 -18.76
CA ILE A 132 8.69 -18.25 -17.90
C ILE A 132 8.83 -19.11 -16.65
N SER A 133 9.99 -19.74 -16.49
CA SER A 133 10.30 -20.58 -15.33
C SER A 133 10.31 -19.71 -14.07
N ALA A 134 9.86 -20.29 -12.94
CA ALA A 134 9.76 -19.60 -11.64
C ALA A 134 11.08 -18.92 -11.19
N ARG A 135 12.20 -19.34 -11.75
CA ARG A 135 13.54 -18.80 -11.49
C ARG A 135 13.81 -17.46 -12.19
N GLU A 136 13.10 -17.14 -13.26
CA GLU A 136 13.24 -15.89 -14.03
C GLU A 136 12.22 -14.82 -13.63
N THR A 137 11.10 -15.22 -13.02
CA THR A 137 10.09 -14.34 -12.44
C THR A 137 10.65 -13.18 -11.62
N PRO A 138 11.62 -13.35 -10.70
CA PRO A 138 12.14 -12.23 -9.91
C PRO A 138 12.85 -11.17 -10.76
N LYS A 139 13.55 -11.57 -11.84
CA LYS A 139 14.24 -10.62 -12.72
C LYS A 139 13.25 -9.80 -13.55
N VAL A 140 12.19 -10.43 -14.03
CA VAL A 140 11.11 -9.74 -14.77
C VAL A 140 10.38 -8.78 -13.86
N LEU A 141 10.09 -9.19 -12.62
CA LEU A 141 9.45 -8.34 -11.62
C LEU A 141 10.33 -7.14 -11.26
N GLU A 142 11.63 -7.34 -11.06
CA GLU A 142 12.59 -6.28 -10.79
C GLU A 142 12.64 -5.25 -11.93
N ALA A 143 12.72 -5.71 -13.18
CA ALA A 143 12.69 -4.83 -14.36
C ALA A 143 11.37 -4.05 -14.45
N PHE A 144 10.23 -4.70 -14.19
CA PHE A 144 8.91 -4.05 -14.21
C PHE A 144 8.78 -3.00 -13.11
N VAL A 145 9.20 -3.31 -11.88
CA VAL A 145 9.20 -2.37 -10.76
C VAL A 145 10.13 -1.20 -11.04
N GLY A 146 11.31 -1.46 -11.61
CA GLY A 146 12.25 -0.42 -12.04
C GLY A 146 11.66 0.52 -13.08
N ASP A 147 10.99 -0.01 -14.12
CA ASP A 147 10.33 0.78 -15.16
C ASP A 147 9.13 1.58 -14.61
N PHE A 148 8.38 1.00 -13.68
CA PHE A 148 7.28 1.72 -13.03
C PHE A 148 7.79 2.88 -12.18
N ILE A 149 8.86 2.68 -11.41
CA ILE A 149 9.48 3.72 -10.58
C ILE A 149 10.08 4.82 -11.46
N SER A 150 10.77 4.47 -12.55
CA SER A 150 11.36 5.46 -13.45
C SER A 150 10.28 6.33 -14.11
N ARG A 151 9.17 5.73 -14.55
CA ARG A 151 8.01 6.45 -15.09
C ARG A 151 7.32 7.32 -14.06
N ALA A 152 7.09 6.80 -12.86
CA ALA A 152 6.49 7.58 -11.77
C ALA A 152 7.37 8.78 -11.44
N LYS A 153 8.69 8.59 -11.39
CA LYS A 153 9.67 9.67 -11.19
C LYS A 153 9.67 10.67 -12.35
N GLN A 154 9.61 10.20 -13.59
CA GLN A 154 9.58 11.06 -14.77
C GLN A 154 8.29 11.88 -14.86
N ALA A 155 7.14 11.25 -14.55
CA ALA A 155 5.86 11.94 -14.42
C ALA A 155 5.91 13.00 -13.30
N ALA A 156 6.53 12.67 -12.16
CA ALA A 156 6.69 13.62 -11.07
C ALA A 156 7.60 14.80 -11.43
N ILE A 157 8.69 14.58 -12.17
CA ILE A 157 9.62 15.63 -12.62
C ILE A 157 8.96 16.54 -13.66
N ASN A 158 8.16 15.98 -14.57
CA ASN A 158 7.50 16.74 -15.63
C ASN A 158 6.22 17.46 -15.16
N MET A 159 5.82 17.31 -13.89
CA MET A 159 4.65 18.01 -13.37
C MET A 159 4.92 19.51 -13.23
N PRO A 160 3.97 20.38 -13.65
CA PRO A 160 4.08 21.81 -13.44
C PRO A 160 4.14 22.13 -11.94
N ILE A 161 4.85 23.22 -11.58
CA ILE A 161 5.02 23.68 -10.19
C ILE A 161 3.65 23.83 -9.48
N TYR A 162 2.62 24.26 -10.20
CA TYR A 162 1.26 24.36 -9.68
C TYR A 162 0.68 23.00 -9.24
N GLY A 163 0.96 21.93 -9.99
CA GLY A 163 0.55 20.57 -9.62
C GLY A 163 1.16 20.14 -8.29
N TRP A 164 2.46 20.39 -8.10
CA TRP A 164 3.15 20.14 -6.83
C TRP A 164 2.58 20.96 -5.67
N ALA A 165 2.21 22.22 -5.91
CA ALA A 165 1.58 23.06 -4.90
C ALA A 165 0.22 22.50 -4.45
N VAL A 166 -0.65 22.13 -5.40
CA VAL A 166 -1.96 21.52 -5.10
C VAL A 166 -1.80 20.21 -4.34
N MET A 167 -0.87 19.35 -4.77
CA MET A 167 -0.53 18.09 -4.09
C MET A 167 -0.04 18.32 -2.66
N GLY A 168 0.83 19.32 -2.47
CA GLY A 168 1.34 19.70 -1.16
C GLY A 168 0.24 20.17 -0.22
N VAL A 169 -0.69 21.00 -0.71
CA VAL A 169 -1.85 21.48 0.06
C VAL A 169 -2.78 20.31 0.41
N LEU A 170 -3.09 19.43 -0.54
CA LEU A 170 -3.96 18.27 -0.29
C LEU A 170 -3.34 17.31 0.73
N ALA A 171 -2.03 17.04 0.60
CA ALA A 171 -1.28 16.21 1.54
C ALA A 171 -1.23 16.85 2.93
N ALA A 172 -1.03 18.17 3.03
CA ALA A 172 -1.03 18.89 4.30
C ALA A 172 -2.41 18.87 4.98
N LEU A 173 -3.49 19.05 4.21
CA LEU A 173 -4.86 18.94 4.73
C LEU A 173 -5.16 17.52 5.22
N MET A 174 -4.79 16.49 4.44
CA MET A 174 -4.92 15.08 4.85
C MET A 174 -4.07 14.77 6.09
N LEU A 175 -2.87 15.34 6.20
CA LEU A 175 -2.02 15.19 7.38
C LEU A 175 -2.60 15.90 8.60
N ALA A 176 -3.15 17.10 8.44
CA ALA A 176 -3.78 17.85 9.52
C ALA A 176 -5.05 17.13 10.02
N ALA A 177 -5.92 16.72 9.09
CA ALA A 177 -7.10 15.92 9.38
C ALA A 177 -6.72 14.57 10.01
N GLY A 178 -5.68 13.92 9.49
CA GLY A 178 -5.20 12.64 10.00
C GLY A 178 -4.49 12.73 11.35
N CYS A 179 -3.86 13.86 11.67
CA CYS A 179 -3.36 14.14 13.01
C CYS A 179 -4.52 14.25 14.01
N TYR A 180 -5.65 14.85 13.61
CA TYR A 180 -6.83 14.99 14.46
C TYR A 180 -7.61 13.68 14.61
N GLN A 181 -7.70 12.88 13.54
CA GLN A 181 -8.39 11.60 13.51
C GLN A 181 -7.48 10.47 13.02
N GLN A 182 -6.43 10.18 13.80
CA GLN A 182 -5.50 9.07 13.52
C GLN A 182 -6.23 7.73 13.33
N ARG A 183 -7.35 7.54 14.04
CA ARG A 183 -8.17 6.34 13.96
C ARG A 183 -8.88 6.19 12.62
N VAL A 184 -9.49 7.27 12.12
CA VAL A 184 -10.18 7.27 10.82
C VAL A 184 -9.17 7.07 9.70
N THR A 185 -8.03 7.74 9.78
CA THR A 185 -6.98 7.64 8.75
C THR A 185 -6.39 6.24 8.66
N PHE A 186 -6.15 5.62 9.81
CA PHE A 186 -5.67 4.24 9.84
C PHE A 186 -6.73 3.27 9.30
N ALA A 187 -8.00 3.46 9.68
CA ALA A 187 -9.09 2.65 9.16
C ALA A 187 -9.22 2.78 7.64
N LEU A 188 -9.20 4.02 7.14
CA LEU A 188 -9.26 4.32 5.72
C LEU A 188 -8.08 3.68 4.98
N CYS A 189 -6.86 3.77 5.52
CA CYS A 189 -5.70 3.18 4.87
C CYS A 189 -5.75 1.65 4.86
N CYS A 190 -6.15 1.01 5.95
CA CYS A 190 -6.36 -0.44 5.99
C CYS A 190 -7.46 -0.87 5.02
N SER A 191 -8.54 -0.09 4.91
CA SER A 191 -9.59 -0.32 3.93
C SER A 191 -9.07 -0.17 2.50
N VAL A 192 -8.33 0.89 2.18
CA VAL A 192 -7.73 1.11 0.84
C VAL A 192 -6.77 -0.01 0.47
N LEU A 193 -5.83 -0.35 1.35
CA LEU A 193 -4.88 -1.43 1.11
C LEU A 193 -5.58 -2.78 0.97
N GLY A 194 -6.55 -3.06 1.84
CA GLY A 194 -7.33 -4.29 1.82
C GLY A 194 -8.14 -4.44 0.52
N THR A 195 -8.88 -3.40 0.12
CA THR A 195 -9.62 -3.37 -1.14
C THR A 195 -8.68 -3.50 -2.33
N THR A 196 -7.54 -2.80 -2.34
CA THR A 196 -6.55 -2.91 -3.43
C THR A 196 -6.00 -4.32 -3.56
N LEU A 197 -5.68 -4.99 -2.45
CA LEU A 197 -5.20 -6.37 -2.45
C LEU A 197 -6.26 -7.38 -2.86
N ILE A 198 -7.52 -7.20 -2.43
CA ILE A 198 -8.64 -8.03 -2.88
C ILE A 198 -8.82 -7.88 -4.39
N PHE A 199 -8.88 -6.65 -4.91
CA PHE A 199 -9.01 -6.41 -6.35
C PHE A 199 -7.84 -6.97 -7.14
N ALA A 200 -6.59 -6.71 -6.71
CA ALA A 200 -5.41 -7.24 -7.36
C ALA A 200 -5.40 -8.77 -7.38
N GLY A 201 -5.74 -9.40 -6.25
CA GLY A 201 -5.83 -10.85 -6.14
C GLY A 201 -6.93 -11.45 -7.02
N MET A 202 -8.10 -10.80 -7.06
CA MET A 202 -9.19 -11.19 -7.96
C MET A 202 -8.81 -11.05 -9.43
N ILE A 203 -8.13 -9.96 -9.81
CA ILE A 203 -7.61 -9.78 -11.17
C ILE A 203 -6.62 -10.91 -11.51
N LEU A 204 -5.69 -11.26 -10.62
CA LEU A 204 -4.76 -12.38 -10.83
C LEU A 204 -5.47 -13.73 -11.01
N LEU A 205 -6.47 -14.02 -10.19
CA LEU A 205 -7.27 -15.25 -10.30
C LEU A 205 -8.10 -15.29 -11.59
N LEU A 206 -8.58 -14.14 -12.05
CA LEU A 206 -9.31 -14.00 -13.31
C LEU A 206 -8.38 -14.14 -14.51
N LEU A 207 -7.18 -13.58 -14.45
CA LEU A 207 -6.15 -13.75 -15.48
C LEU A 207 -5.72 -15.22 -15.62
N TYR A 208 -5.69 -15.97 -14.51
CA TYR A 208 -5.47 -17.43 -14.57
C TYR A 208 -6.54 -18.17 -15.40
N LYS A 209 -7.79 -17.69 -15.40
CA LYS A 209 -8.88 -18.26 -16.20
C LYS A 209 -8.90 -17.74 -17.65
N ASP A 210 -7.84 -17.08 -18.10
CA ASP A 210 -7.75 -16.40 -19.39
C ASP A 210 -8.87 -15.37 -19.65
N SER A 211 -9.58 -14.96 -18.58
CA SER A 211 -10.48 -13.83 -18.69
C SER A 211 -9.63 -12.57 -18.85
N ARG A 212 -10.12 -11.60 -19.61
CA ARG A 212 -9.43 -10.32 -19.84
C ARG A 212 -10.00 -9.22 -18.93
N PRO A 213 -9.83 -9.29 -17.59
CA PRO A 213 -10.56 -8.45 -16.66
C PRO A 213 -10.24 -6.96 -16.84
N VAL A 214 -9.00 -6.63 -17.22
CA VAL A 214 -8.57 -5.23 -17.39
C VAL A 214 -9.33 -4.58 -18.54
N THR A 215 -9.52 -5.30 -19.64
CA THR A 215 -10.28 -4.81 -20.80
C THR A 215 -11.75 -4.57 -20.46
N ILE A 216 -12.33 -5.41 -19.60
CA ILE A 216 -13.72 -5.26 -19.13
C ILE A 216 -13.85 -4.05 -18.19
N ILE A 217 -12.89 -3.86 -17.29
CA ILE A 217 -12.85 -2.72 -16.36
C ILE A 217 -12.73 -1.40 -17.12
N ASP A 218 -11.89 -1.35 -18.15
CA ASP A 218 -11.71 -0.17 -19.01
C ASP A 218 -13.05 0.28 -19.65
N ARG A 219 -13.84 -0.69 -20.15
CA ARG A 219 -15.14 -0.42 -20.77
C ARG A 219 -16.19 0.10 -19.77
N ASN A 220 -16.12 -0.35 -18.51
CA ASN A 220 -17.12 -0.05 -17.47
C ASN A 220 -16.50 0.63 -16.25
N SER A 221 -15.57 1.56 -16.47
CA SER A 221 -14.73 2.12 -15.40
C SER A 221 -15.54 2.78 -14.27
N SER A 222 -16.62 3.49 -14.60
CA SER A 222 -17.50 4.13 -13.61
C SER A 222 -18.14 3.13 -12.63
N PHE A 223 -18.54 1.96 -13.12
CA PHE A 223 -19.14 0.91 -12.29
C PHE A 223 -18.13 0.33 -11.30
N TYR A 224 -16.90 0.05 -11.75
CA TYR A 224 -15.85 -0.44 -10.86
C TYR A 224 -15.38 0.60 -9.86
N VAL A 225 -15.31 1.88 -10.25
CA VAL A 225 -15.02 2.99 -9.33
C VAL A 225 -16.10 3.07 -8.24
N ALA A 226 -17.37 2.91 -8.61
CA ALA A 226 -18.47 2.88 -7.63
C ALA A 226 -18.35 1.70 -6.65
N ILE A 227 -18.04 0.48 -7.15
CA ILE A 227 -17.83 -0.69 -6.29
C ILE A 227 -16.67 -0.47 -5.32
N ILE A 228 -15.52 0.02 -5.83
CA ILE A 228 -14.37 0.34 -4.99
C ILE A 228 -14.77 1.37 -3.93
N GLY A 229 -15.47 2.44 -4.31
CA GLY A 229 -15.96 3.46 -3.39
C GLY A 229 -16.84 2.88 -2.27
N VAL A 230 -17.76 1.98 -2.60
CA VAL A 230 -18.62 1.29 -1.62
C VAL A 230 -17.79 0.39 -0.70
N MET A 231 -16.85 -0.40 -1.25
CA MET A 231 -15.99 -1.26 -0.44
C MET A 231 -15.09 -0.46 0.52
N LEU A 232 -14.59 0.70 0.08
CA LEU A 232 -13.79 1.60 0.92
C LEU A 232 -14.62 2.22 2.04
N ALA A 233 -15.81 2.73 1.71
CA ALA A 233 -16.71 3.31 2.69
C ALA A 233 -17.12 2.28 3.74
N PHE A 234 -17.55 1.10 3.28
CA PHE A 234 -18.00 0.03 4.16
C PHE A 234 -16.88 -0.51 5.05
N GLY A 235 -15.70 -0.81 4.49
CA GLY A 235 -14.56 -1.27 5.29
C GLY A 235 -14.12 -0.22 6.32
N THR A 236 -14.14 1.06 5.98
CA THR A 236 -13.83 2.14 6.93
C THR A 236 -14.87 2.19 8.07
N ILE A 237 -16.16 2.08 7.75
CA ILE A 237 -17.26 2.08 8.71
C ILE A 237 -17.18 0.86 9.64
N GLU A 238 -16.99 -0.35 9.10
CA GLU A 238 -16.87 -1.57 9.89
C GLU A 238 -15.69 -1.51 10.86
N GLN A 239 -14.52 -1.08 10.39
CA GLN A 239 -13.34 -0.96 11.24
C GLN A 239 -13.54 0.09 12.35
N LEU A 240 -14.25 1.19 12.06
CA LEU A 240 -14.63 2.17 13.08
C LEU A 240 -15.63 1.59 14.08
N LEU A 241 -16.64 0.85 13.63
CA LEU A 241 -17.69 0.24 14.46
C LEU A 241 -17.19 -0.92 15.33
N LEU A 242 -16.25 -1.73 14.83
CA LEU A 242 -15.72 -2.91 15.54
C LEU A 242 -14.68 -2.54 16.61
N CYS A 243 -14.05 -1.37 16.51
CA CYS A 243 -12.95 -0.97 17.42
C CYS A 243 -13.23 0.22 18.38
N PRO A 244 -14.44 0.45 18.95
CA PRO A 244 -14.69 1.55 19.88
C PRO A 244 -13.91 1.43 21.20
N GLY A 245 -13.48 0.22 21.57
CA GLY A 245 -12.85 -0.07 22.86
C GLY A 245 -11.42 0.46 23.05
N LEU A 246 -10.69 0.74 21.98
CA LEU A 246 -9.29 1.19 22.06
C LEU A 246 -9.14 2.62 22.59
N GLU A 247 -10.14 3.46 22.39
CA GLU A 247 -10.14 4.85 22.88
C GLU A 247 -10.39 4.92 24.38
N LYS A 248 -11.30 4.07 24.89
CA LYS A 248 -11.54 3.92 26.33
C LYS A 248 -10.30 3.46 27.09
N THR A 249 -9.52 2.55 26.51
CA THR A 249 -8.28 2.06 27.13
C THR A 249 -7.16 3.09 27.11
N TRP A 250 -7.06 3.90 26.05
CA TRP A 250 -6.09 5.01 25.99
C TRP A 250 -6.42 6.10 27.01
N MET A 251 -7.68 6.51 27.12
CA MET A 251 -8.15 7.46 28.14
C MET A 251 -7.85 6.95 29.56
N ARG A 252 -8.12 5.68 29.86
CA ARG A 252 -7.76 5.05 31.14
C ARG A 252 -6.27 5.06 31.42
N ARG A 253 -5.43 4.81 30.40
CA ARG A 253 -3.97 4.75 30.56
C ARG A 253 -3.37 6.15 30.77
N LYS A 254 -3.92 7.18 30.11
CA LYS A 254 -3.54 8.58 30.31
C LYS A 254 -3.95 9.07 31.71
N GLY A 255 -5.15 8.71 32.17
CA GLY A 255 -5.61 8.96 33.54
C GLY A 255 -4.64 8.39 34.58
N ARG A 256 -4.31 7.09 34.50
CA ARG A 256 -3.33 6.46 35.41
C ARG A 256 -1.96 7.14 35.43
N ARG A 257 -1.46 7.62 34.27
CA ARG A 257 -0.15 8.30 34.22
C ARG A 257 -0.18 9.63 34.94
N ASN A 258 -1.28 10.38 34.77
CA ASN A 258 -1.49 11.64 35.46
C ASN A 258 -1.66 11.41 36.97
N ASP A 259 -2.43 10.40 37.39
CA ASP A 259 -2.61 10.06 38.81
C ASP A 259 -1.30 9.67 39.50
N VAL A 260 -0.45 8.87 38.82
CA VAL A 260 0.89 8.50 39.33
C VAL A 260 1.80 9.72 39.42
N GLN A 261 1.74 10.62 38.43
CA GLN A 261 2.54 11.84 38.44
C GLN A 261 2.09 12.83 39.53
N GLU A 262 0.79 12.90 39.79
CA GLU A 262 0.20 13.79 40.80
C GLU A 262 0.41 13.27 42.24
N SER A 263 0.26 11.96 42.45
CA SER A 263 0.57 11.32 43.74
C SER A 263 2.07 11.40 44.09
N GLY A 264 2.95 11.28 43.09
CA GLY A 264 4.39 11.52 43.27
C GLY A 264 4.69 12.92 43.81
N LYS A 265 4.04 13.97 43.28
CA LYS A 265 4.25 15.36 43.74
C LYS A 265 3.78 15.60 45.17
N LYS A 266 2.72 14.95 45.63
CA LYS A 266 2.20 15.13 47.00
C LYS A 266 3.14 14.54 48.05
N ARG A 267 3.84 13.44 47.74
CA ARG A 267 4.75 12.75 48.68
C ARG A 267 6.04 13.53 48.99
N TRP A 268 6.46 14.46 48.14
CA TRP A 268 7.66 15.29 48.37
C TRP A 268 7.39 16.53 49.25
N ARG A 269 6.13 16.83 49.58
CA ARG A 269 5.74 18.01 50.38
C ARG A 269 5.43 17.70 51.84
N THR A 270 5.53 16.43 52.24
CA THR A 270 5.36 15.93 53.61
C THR A 270 6.67 15.33 54.08
#